data_AF-X1HCI5-F1
#
_entry.id   AF-X1HCI5-F1
#
_cell.length_a   1.000
_cell.length_b   1.000
_cell.length_c   1.000
_cell.angle_alpha   90.00
_cell.angle_beta   90.00
_cell.angle_gamma   90.00
#
_symmetry.space_group_name_H-M   'P 1'
#
loop_
_entity.id
_entity.type
_entity.pdbx_description
1 polymer ?
#
loop_
_entity_poly.entity_id
_entity_poly.type
_entity_poly.pdbx_seq_one_letter_code
_entity_poly.pdbx_strand_id
1 'polypeptide(L)' 'GKRVKRSSIKNIKQKVLKKEEMEELLNEVGFIVEKVYGDFDKGKYLQSSPALIIIARKNNLISEINA' A
#
# COMPACT_ATOMS: atom_id res chain seq x y z
N GLY A 1 2.55 18.07 -36.19
CA GLY A 1 2.08 17.11 -35.18
C GLY A 1 1.45 17.84 -34.02
N LYS A 2 0.23 17.47 -33.60
CA LYS A 2 -0.47 18.12 -32.47
C LYS A 2 0.21 17.76 -31.15
N ARG A 3 0.72 18.78 -30.44
CA ARG A 3 1.29 18.65 -29.09
C ARG A 3 0.14 18.51 -28.08
N VAL A 4 -0.08 17.29 -27.59
CA VAL A 4 -1.07 17.03 -26.54
C VAL A 4 -0.52 17.63 -25.24
N LYS A 5 -1.18 18.67 -24.72
CA LYS A 5 -0.91 19.20 -23.37
C LYS A 5 -1.28 18.10 -22.38
N ARG A 6 -0.30 17.49 -21.72
CA ARG A 6 -0.54 16.63 -20.55
C ARG A 6 -1.15 17.53 -19.48
N SER A 7 -2.46 17.46 -19.30
CA SER A 7 -3.15 18.11 -18.20
C SER A 7 -2.57 17.55 -16.92
N SER A 8 -1.86 18.39 -16.16
CA SER A 8 -1.37 18.07 -14.82
C SER A 8 -2.55 17.57 -13.99
N ILE A 9 -2.53 16.30 -13.61
CA ILE A 9 -3.49 15.71 -12.68
C ILE A 9 -3.22 16.38 -11.32
N LYS A 10 -3.90 17.49 -11.04
CA LYS A 10 -3.62 18.34 -9.88
C LYS A 10 -4.44 18.03 -8.63
N ASN A 11 -5.39 17.09 -8.67
CA ASN A 11 -6.32 16.87 -7.55
C ASN A 11 -6.47 15.39 -7.15
N ILE A 12 -5.37 14.72 -6.80
CA ILE A 12 -5.46 13.47 -6.04
C ILE A 12 -5.35 13.85 -4.56
N LYS A 13 -6.43 13.69 -3.79
CA LYS A 13 -6.38 13.80 -2.33
C LYS A 13 -5.51 12.65 -1.81
N GLN A 14 -4.27 12.94 -1.45
CA GLN A 14 -3.36 11.98 -0.84
C GLN A 14 -3.54 12.04 0.68
N LYS A 15 -3.75 10.89 1.32
CA LYS A 15 -3.69 10.74 2.77
C LYS A 15 -2.47 9.89 3.08
N VAL A 16 -1.59 10.40 3.93
CA VAL A 16 -0.47 9.62 4.47
C VAL A 16 -1.03 8.81 5.64
N LEU A 17 -1.00 7.49 5.52
CA LEU A 17 -1.35 6.57 6.59
C LEU A 17 -0.10 6.11 7.31
N LYS A 18 -0.23 5.84 8.61
CA LYS A 18 0.83 5.16 9.36
C LYS A 18 0.91 3.69 8.94
N LYS A 19 2.04 3.06 9.26
CA LYS A 19 2.25 1.63 9.00
C LYS A 19 1.15 0.79 9.67
N GLU A 20 0.89 1.07 10.95
CA GLU A 20 -0.04 0.30 11.77
C GLU A 20 -1.47 0.38 11.21
N GLU A 21 -1.91 1.58 10.82
CA GLU A 21 -3.23 1.81 10.20
C GLU A 21 -3.39 1.03 8.89
N MET A 22 -2.33 0.93 8.09
CA MET A 22 -2.37 0.18 6.83
C MET A 22 -2.38 -1.34 7.08
N GLU A 23 -1.67 -1.83 8.10
CA GLU A 23 -1.70 -3.25 8.48
C GLU A 23 -3.10 -3.67 8.97
N GLU A 24 -3.77 -2.82 9.77
CA GLU A 24 -5.15 -3.04 10.21
C GLU A 24 -6.12 -3.12 9.01
N LEU A 25 -6.07 -2.15 8.11
CA LEU A 25 -6.93 -2.13 6.92
C LEU A 25 -6.72 -3.37 6.03
N LEU A 26 -5.48 -3.82 5.86
CA LEU A 26 -5.20 -5.02 5.08
C LEU A 26 -5.78 -6.26 5.75
N ASN A 27 -5.64 -6.39 7.07
CA ASN A 27 -6.21 -7.50 7.83
C ASN A 27 -7.75 -7.51 7.75
N GLU A 28 -8.41 -6.35 7.86
CA GLU A 28 -9.88 -6.23 7.73
C GLU A 28 -10.38 -6.71 6.37
N VAL A 29 -9.64 -6.41 5.30
CA VAL A 29 -9.99 -6.82 3.92
C VAL A 29 -9.56 -8.27 3.63
N GLY A 30 -9.01 -8.98 4.62
CA GLY A 30 -8.63 -10.38 4.50
C GLY A 30 -7.28 -10.60 3.81
N PHE A 31 -6.35 -9.65 3.94
CA PHE A 31 -4.96 -9.83 3.56
C PHE A 31 -4.11 -10.09 4.80
N ILE A 32 -3.09 -10.94 4.68
CA ILE A 32 -2.07 -11.14 5.71
C ILE A 32 -0.81 -10.44 5.23
N VAL A 33 -0.32 -9.49 6.02
CA VAL A 33 0.95 -8.81 5.78
C VAL A 33 2.10 -9.79 6.05
N GLU A 34 2.94 -10.03 5.05
CA GLU A 34 4.10 -10.93 5.18
C GLU A 34 5.38 -10.15 5.47
N LYS A 35 5.60 -9.04 4.76
CA LYS A 35 6.82 -8.24 4.84
C LYS A 35 6.53 -6.77 4.62
N VAL A 36 7.29 -5.93 5.32
CA VAL A 36 7.26 -4.47 5.18
C VAL A 36 8.69 -3.98 4.97
N TYR A 37 8.90 -3.27 3.87
CA TYR A 37 10.18 -2.68 3.50
C TYR A 37 10.10 -1.16 3.58
N GLY A 38 11.22 -0.55 3.99
CA GLY A 38 11.44 0.88 3.89
C GLY A 38 12.28 1.13 2.65
N ASP A 39 11.76 1.97 1.76
CA ASP A 39 12.38 2.29 0.47
C ASP A 39 12.48 1.08 -0.48
N PHE A 40 12.75 1.32 -1.77
CA PHE A 40 12.83 0.24 -2.78
C PHE A 40 14.02 -0.70 -2.59
N ASP A 41 14.86 -0.42 -1.60
CA ASP A 41 15.89 -1.32 -1.13
C ASP A 41 15.25 -2.30 -0.14
N LYS A 42 15.59 -3.60 -0.24
CA LYS A 42 15.01 -4.69 0.57
C LYS A 42 15.33 -4.59 2.08
N GLY A 43 15.69 -3.41 2.58
CA GLY A 43 15.97 -3.11 3.97
C GLY A 43 14.71 -3.08 4.84
N LYS A 44 14.93 -3.19 6.16
CA LYS A 44 13.84 -3.07 7.13
C LYS A 44 13.28 -1.64 7.10
N TYR A 45 11.97 -1.52 7.24
CA TYR A 45 11.31 -0.23 7.40
C TYR A 45 11.90 0.58 8.55
N LEU A 46 12.20 1.86 8.27
CA LEU A 46 12.55 2.89 9.25
C LEU A 46 11.48 3.98 9.21
N GLN A 47 11.15 4.58 10.35
CA GLN A 47 10.19 5.71 10.39
C GLN A 47 10.61 6.90 9.53
N SER A 48 11.91 7.01 9.21
CA SER A 48 12.46 8.04 8.34
C SER A 48 12.38 7.70 6.84
N SER A 49 11.94 6.49 6.47
CA SER A 49 11.86 6.09 5.06
C SER A 49 10.77 6.89 4.33
N PRO A 50 11.08 7.56 3.20
CA PRO A 50 10.09 8.32 2.44
C PRO A 50 9.01 7.44 1.81
N ALA A 51 9.29 6.15 1.58
CA ALA A 51 8.32 5.20 1.03
C ALA A 51 8.26 3.92 1.87
N LEU A 52 7.05 3.34 1.91
CA LEU A 52 6.77 2.08 2.59
C LEU A 52 6.20 1.10 1.57
N ILE A 53 6.80 -0.08 1.46
CA ILE A 53 6.37 -1.15 0.57
C ILE A 53 5.85 -2.30 1.42
N ILE A 54 4.58 -2.66 1.25
CA ILE A 54 3.94 -3.78 1.94
C ILE A 54 3.77 -4.94 0.97
N ILE A 55 4.30 -6.11 1.33
CA ILE A 55 3.97 -7.37 0.68
C ILE A 55 2.92 -8.06 1.54
N ALA A 56 1.73 -8.26 0.97
CA ALA A 56 0.64 -8.96 1.61
C ALA A 56 0.12 -10.08 0.71
N ARG A 57 -0.25 -11.20 1.31
CA ARG A 57 -0.94 -12.31 0.62
C ARG A 57 -2.43 -12.26 0.93
N LYS A 58 -3.26 -12.68 -0.02
CA LYS A 58 -4.69 -12.85 0.23
C LYS A 58 -4.91 -14.04 1.17
N ASN A 59 -5.68 -13.83 2.23
CA ASN A 59 -6.06 -14.90 3.15
C ASN A 59 -7.26 -15.65 2.57
N ASN A 60 -6.98 -16.74 1.86
CA ASN A 60 -8.02 -17.52 1.19
C ASN A 60 -9.01 -18.18 2.17
N LEU A 61 -8.66 -18.31 3.46
CA LEU A 61 -9.52 -18.88 4.50
C LEU A 61 -10.73 -17.99 4.83
N ILE A 62 -10.64 -16.67 4.63
CA ILE A 62 -11.74 -15.74 4.94
C ILE A 62 -12.73 -15.65 3.77
N SER A 63 -12.26 -15.86 2.53
CA SER A 63 -13.11 -15.85 1.34
C SER A 63 -14.14 -17.00 1.30
N GLU A 64 -13.97 -18.05 2.10
CA GLU A 64 -14.93 -19.17 2.19
C GLU A 64 -16.02 -18.93 3.25
N ILE A 65 -15.81 -18.03 4.21
CA ILE A 65 -16.80 -17.73 5.28
C ILE A 65 -17.86 -16.73 4.80
N ASN A 66 -17.53 -15.92 3.79
CA ASN A 66 -18.41 -14.86 3.26
C ASN A 66 -18.95 -15.15 1.83
N ALA A 67 -18.79 -16.38 1.33
CA ALA A 67 -19.34 -16.83 0.03
C ALA A 67 -20.64 -17.61 0.24
#